data_AF-A0A4Y2JGR5-F1
#
_entry.id   AF-A0A4Y2JGR5-F1
#
_cell.length_a   1.000
_cell.length_b   1.000
_cell.length_c   1.000
_cell.angle_alpha   90.00
_cell.angle_beta   90.00
_cell.angle_gamma   90.00
#
_symmetry.space_group_name_H-M   'P 1'
#
loop_
_entity.id
_entity.type
_entity.pdbx_description
1 polymer ?
#
loop_
_entity_poly.entity_id
_entity_poly.type
_entity_poly.pdbx_seq_one_letter_code
_entity_poly.pdbx_strand_id
1 'polypeptide(L)'
;PSINGKTKTNWNNFRNHINLAENLNNTLINSTNDLENLVEKFETLILDAKSAASNPIPNSQTYIDPRIRELNNERNFVRKTFQRHRDPVLKAILNKLNKKIKKLNDKIETDNYTKTLTDINTDDGTFWNFTQPFKRKKHTIPTLLGPTSIAQTNIEKAVLPKALKNNSNLTTSTTMTRKLLSRTLSRNSLTPLPIPTQTSPLPTMMN
;
A
#
# COMPACT_ATOMS: atom_id res chain seq x y z
N PRO A 1 -20.86 28.46 2.09
CA PRO A 1 -20.40 27.13 2.57
C PRO A 1 -19.06 27.25 3.33
N SER A 2 -19.03 26.91 4.61
CA SER A 2 -17.81 26.94 5.44
C SER A 2 -16.83 25.86 4.97
N ILE A 3 -15.71 26.29 4.38
CA ILE A 3 -14.63 25.41 3.89
C ILE A 3 -13.60 25.20 5.02
N ASN A 4 -14.05 24.69 6.16
CA ASN A 4 -13.15 24.37 7.27
C ASN A 4 -12.46 23.02 7.00
N GLY A 5 -11.37 23.04 6.23
CA GLY A 5 -10.55 21.85 5.93
C GLY A 5 -9.43 22.12 4.91
N LYS A 6 -8.53 21.15 4.71
CA LYS A 6 -7.52 21.24 3.64
C LYS A 6 -8.22 21.20 2.29
N THR A 7 -8.12 22.27 1.51
CA THR A 7 -8.68 22.36 0.16
C THR A 7 -7.59 22.20 -0.89
N LYS A 8 -7.96 21.68 -2.05
CA LYS A 8 -7.11 21.68 -3.24
C LYS A 8 -7.78 22.58 -4.27
N THR A 9 -7.11 23.68 -4.61
CA THR A 9 -7.58 24.58 -5.65
C THR A 9 -7.26 23.99 -7.03
N ASN A 10 -8.28 23.91 -7.89
CA ASN A 10 -8.08 23.65 -9.31
C ASN A 10 -7.77 24.97 -10.03
N TRP A 11 -6.49 25.25 -10.24
CA TRP A 11 -6.03 26.50 -10.88
C TRP A 11 -6.54 26.70 -12.31
N ASN A 12 -6.78 25.63 -13.08
CA ASN A 12 -7.37 25.77 -14.41
C ASN A 12 -8.83 26.22 -14.32
N ASN A 13 -9.59 25.64 -13.38
CA ASN A 13 -10.98 26.05 -13.18
C ASN A 13 -11.06 27.49 -12.67
N PHE A 14 -10.17 27.87 -11.74
CA PHE A 14 -10.04 29.24 -11.26
C PHE A 14 -9.79 30.22 -12.42
N ARG A 15 -8.77 29.95 -13.26
CA ARG A 15 -8.45 30.81 -14.42
C ARG A 15 -9.61 30.90 -15.40
N ASN A 16 -10.28 29.79 -15.70
CA ASN A 16 -11.45 29.80 -16.57
C ASN A 16 -12.57 30.67 -15.99
N HIS A 17 -12.80 30.60 -14.68
CA HIS A 17 -13.80 31.42 -14.00
C HIS A 17 -13.48 32.92 -14.04
N ILE A 18 -12.19 33.28 -13.93
CA ILE A 18 -11.73 34.67 -14.09
C ILE A 18 -11.88 35.13 -15.55
N ASN A 19 -11.54 34.27 -16.52
CA ASN A 19 -11.55 34.62 -17.94
C ASN A 19 -12.97 34.66 -18.54
N LEU A 20 -13.92 33.87 -18.01
CA LEU A 20 -15.33 33.87 -18.39
C LEU A 20 -16.09 35.09 -17.86
N ALA A 21 -15.55 35.77 -16.85
CA ALA A 21 -16.09 37.04 -16.40
C ALA A 21 -15.72 38.12 -17.44
N GLU A 22 -16.46 38.12 -18.54
CA GLU A 22 -16.29 39.05 -19.64
C GLU A 22 -16.41 40.51 -19.17
N ASN A 23 -15.37 41.29 -19.46
CA ASN A 23 -15.35 42.74 -19.62
C ASN A 23 -15.60 43.64 -18.39
N LEU A 24 -14.87 43.42 -17.29
CA LEU A 24 -14.67 44.50 -16.29
C LEU A 24 -13.79 45.67 -16.82
N ASN A 25 -13.08 45.45 -17.92
CA ASN A 25 -12.16 46.44 -18.51
C ASN A 25 -12.86 47.57 -19.29
N ASN A 26 -14.18 47.48 -19.51
CA ASN A 26 -14.92 48.42 -20.36
C ASN A 26 -15.79 49.42 -19.56
N THR A 27 -15.61 49.50 -18.24
CA THR A 27 -16.31 50.47 -17.40
C THR A 27 -15.66 51.84 -17.55
N LEU A 28 -16.39 52.81 -18.10
CA LEU A 28 -15.96 54.21 -18.15
C LEU A 28 -15.99 54.78 -16.72
N ILE A 29 -14.82 55.06 -16.16
CA ILE A 29 -14.67 55.57 -14.80
C ILE A 29 -14.81 57.10 -14.84
N ASN A 30 -15.94 57.63 -14.39
CA ASN A 30 -16.19 59.08 -14.36
C ASN A 30 -16.35 59.63 -12.93
N SER A 31 -16.50 58.74 -11.93
CA SER A 31 -16.70 59.10 -10.53
C SER A 31 -15.90 58.20 -9.59
N THR A 32 -15.55 58.72 -8.41
CA THR A 32 -14.94 57.94 -7.32
C THR A 32 -15.80 56.75 -6.90
N ASN A 33 -17.13 56.90 -6.94
CA ASN A 33 -18.06 55.82 -6.65
C ASN A 33 -17.98 54.67 -7.68
N ASP A 34 -17.63 54.98 -8.93
CA ASP A 34 -17.47 53.97 -9.98
C ASP A 34 -16.20 53.12 -9.72
N LEU A 35 -15.17 53.72 -9.12
CA LEU A 35 -13.97 53.00 -8.70
C LEU A 35 -14.26 52.02 -7.57
N GLU A 36 -14.99 52.45 -6.53
CA GLU A 36 -15.33 51.58 -5.40
C GLU A 36 -16.18 50.38 -5.86
N ASN A 37 -17.19 50.62 -6.71
CA ASN A 37 -18.01 49.57 -7.30
C ASN A 37 -17.19 48.61 -8.18
N LEU A 38 -16.16 49.10 -8.88
CA LEU A 38 -15.29 48.27 -9.69
C LEU A 38 -14.44 47.35 -8.80
N VAL A 39 -13.89 47.88 -7.71
CA VAL A 39 -13.12 47.10 -6.72
C VAL A 39 -14.00 46.00 -6.12
N GLU A 40 -15.23 46.32 -5.70
CA GLU A 40 -16.15 45.33 -5.14
C GLU A 40 -16.48 44.21 -6.14
N LYS A 41 -16.65 44.54 -7.43
CA LYS A 41 -16.84 43.54 -8.49
C LYS A 41 -15.64 42.63 -8.68
N PHE A 42 -14.41 43.16 -8.58
CA PHE A 42 -13.22 42.33 -8.64
C PHE A 42 -13.10 41.41 -7.43
N GLU A 43 -13.37 41.93 -6.22
CA GLU A 43 -13.31 41.15 -5.00
C GLU A 43 -14.32 40.00 -4.99
N THR A 44 -15.57 40.29 -5.35
CA THR A 44 -16.65 39.29 -5.45
C THR A 44 -16.31 38.21 -6.48
N LEU A 45 -15.83 38.61 -7.66
CA LEU A 45 -15.39 37.70 -8.71
C LEU A 45 -14.25 36.77 -8.25
N ILE A 46 -13.25 37.31 -7.56
CA ILE A 46 -12.13 36.50 -7.03
C ILE A 46 -12.61 35.53 -5.96
N LEU A 47 -13.52 35.96 -5.08
CA LEU A 47 -14.10 35.12 -4.03
C LEU A 47 -14.98 34.01 -4.60
N ASP A 48 -15.76 34.31 -5.64
CA ASP A 48 -16.60 33.34 -6.34
C ASP A 48 -15.76 32.33 -7.11
N ALA A 49 -14.75 32.80 -7.87
CA ALA A 49 -13.81 31.93 -8.57
C ALA A 49 -13.05 31.03 -7.60
N LYS A 50 -12.62 31.56 -6.45
CA LYS A 50 -11.97 30.79 -5.38
C LYS A 50 -12.91 29.71 -4.84
N SER A 51 -14.17 30.04 -4.60
CA SER A 51 -15.17 29.11 -4.07
C SER A 51 -15.49 28.01 -5.08
N ALA A 52 -15.66 28.34 -6.36
CA ALA A 52 -15.93 27.40 -7.44
C ALA A 52 -14.72 26.49 -7.78
N ALA A 53 -13.49 26.99 -7.61
CA ALA A 53 -12.27 26.22 -7.87
C ALA A 53 -11.76 25.43 -6.66
N SER A 54 -12.25 25.70 -5.46
CA SER A 54 -11.82 25.03 -4.23
C SER A 54 -12.58 23.73 -4.03
N ASN A 55 -11.90 22.61 -4.22
CA ASN A 55 -12.44 21.30 -3.87
C ASN A 55 -11.97 20.90 -2.46
N PRO A 56 -12.87 20.47 -1.56
CA PRO A 56 -12.46 19.90 -0.29
C PRO A 56 -11.67 18.62 -0.58
N ILE A 57 -10.50 18.48 0.03
CA ILE A 57 -9.76 17.21 -0.05
C ILE A 57 -10.49 16.25 0.88
N PRO A 58 -11.09 15.16 0.37
CA PRO A 58 -11.70 14.17 1.25
C PRO A 58 -10.62 13.63 2.17
N ASN A 59 -10.91 13.60 3.48
CA ASN A 59 -10.00 12.96 4.43
C ASN A 59 -9.96 11.47 4.10
N SER A 60 -8.94 11.03 3.37
CA SER A 60 -8.77 9.64 2.92
C SER A 60 -8.35 8.69 4.05
N GLN A 61 -8.55 9.10 5.29
CA GLN A 61 -8.20 8.29 6.45
C GLN A 61 -9.07 7.04 6.44
N THR A 62 -8.47 5.94 6.00
CA THR A 62 -9.06 4.62 6.12
C THR A 62 -9.37 4.40 7.60
N TYR A 63 -10.62 4.06 7.90
CA TYR A 63 -11.02 3.74 9.27
C TYR A 63 -10.18 2.55 9.75
N ILE A 64 -9.45 2.76 10.84
CA ILE A 64 -8.70 1.71 11.52
C ILE A 64 -9.32 1.53 12.89
N ASP A 65 -9.67 0.30 13.24
CA ASP A 65 -10.16 -0.04 14.56
C ASP A 65 -9.19 0.51 15.64
N PRO A 66 -9.69 1.30 16.61
CA PRO A 66 -8.87 1.86 17.68
C PRO A 66 -7.99 0.82 18.40
N ARG A 67 -8.50 -0.41 18.58
CA ARG A 67 -7.78 -1.53 19.20
C ARG A 67 -6.57 -1.96 18.36
N ILE A 68 -6.71 -2.01 17.03
CA ILE A 68 -5.59 -2.31 16.12
C ILE A 68 -4.56 -1.18 16.15
N ARG A 69 -5.01 0.07 16.20
CA ARG A 69 -4.11 1.24 16.26
C ARG A 69 -3.23 1.20 17.51
N GLU A 70 -3.83 0.92 18.67
CA GLU A 70 -3.10 0.79 19.94
C GLU A 70 -2.05 -0.33 19.87
N LEU A 71 -2.46 -1.54 19.42
CA LEU A 71 -1.54 -2.68 19.29
C LEU A 71 -0.40 -2.40 18.29
N ASN A 72 -0.67 -1.69 17.20
CA ASN A 72 0.36 -1.30 16.25
C ASN A 72 1.37 -0.32 16.87
N ASN A 73 0.91 0.61 17.70
CA ASN A 73 1.80 1.54 18.40
C ASN A 73 2.73 0.80 19.36
N GLU A 74 2.19 -0.09 20.19
CA GLU A 74 2.96 -0.93 21.11
C GLU A 74 3.97 -1.83 20.34
N ARG A 75 3.50 -2.49 19.28
CA ARG A 75 4.33 -3.34 18.42
C ARG A 75 5.46 -2.55 17.77
N ASN A 76 5.20 -1.32 17.33
CA ASN A 76 6.20 -0.43 16.75
C ASN A 76 7.23 0.01 17.79
N PHE A 77 6.80 0.33 19.01
CA PHE A 77 7.70 0.64 20.12
C PHE A 77 8.62 -0.53 20.44
N VAL A 78 8.08 -1.73 20.69
CA VAL A 78 8.87 -2.93 21.00
C VAL A 78 9.82 -3.27 19.84
N ARG A 79 9.40 -3.12 18.58
CA ARG A 79 10.27 -3.32 17.42
C ARG A 79 11.45 -2.36 17.42
N LYS A 80 11.25 -1.07 17.70
CA LYS A 80 12.33 -0.09 17.78
C LYS A 80 13.30 -0.45 18.91
N THR A 81 12.78 -0.81 20.08
CA THR A 81 13.60 -1.21 21.23
C THR A 81 14.39 -2.49 20.96
N PHE A 82 13.78 -3.49 20.32
CA PHE A 82 14.45 -4.71 19.88
C PHE A 82 15.56 -4.44 18.86
N GLN A 83 15.32 -3.56 17.88
CA GLN A 83 16.34 -3.23 16.88
C GLN A 83 17.56 -2.54 17.49
N ARG A 84 17.38 -1.77 18.56
CA ARG A 84 18.45 -1.09 19.29
C ARG A 84 19.26 -2.04 20.17
N HIS A 85 18.60 -2.88 20.98
CA HIS A 85 19.26 -3.67 22.03
C HIS A 85 19.44 -5.16 21.68
N ARG A 86 18.77 -5.66 20.65
CA ARG A 86 18.80 -7.07 20.20
C ARG A 86 18.43 -8.11 21.27
N ASP A 87 17.67 -7.69 22.27
CA ASP A 87 17.18 -8.57 23.35
C ASP A 87 16.16 -9.61 22.85
N PRO A 88 16.38 -10.92 23.06
CA PRO A 88 15.44 -11.97 22.70
C PRO A 88 14.06 -11.86 23.38
N VAL A 89 13.97 -11.30 24.59
CA VAL A 89 12.68 -11.12 25.28
C VAL A 89 11.79 -10.14 24.49
N LEU A 90 12.36 -9.04 24.01
CA LEU A 90 11.66 -8.09 23.15
C LEU A 90 11.22 -8.73 21.83
N LYS A 91 12.00 -9.67 21.29
CA LYS A 91 11.59 -10.43 20.09
C LYS A 91 10.37 -11.31 20.37
N ALA A 92 10.31 -11.95 21.53
CA ALA A 92 9.15 -12.75 21.93
C ALA A 92 7.89 -11.88 22.09
N ILE A 93 8.02 -10.71 22.73
CA ILE A 93 6.92 -9.74 22.86
C ILE A 93 6.45 -9.24 21.50
N LEU A 94 7.38 -8.87 20.60
CA LEU A 94 7.06 -8.47 19.23
C LEU A 94 6.26 -9.55 18.49
N ASN A 95 6.68 -10.82 18.59
CA ASN A 95 5.97 -11.94 17.97
C ASN A 95 4.57 -12.13 18.57
N LYS A 96 4.41 -11.98 19.89
CA LYS A 96 3.11 -12.05 20.58
C LYS A 96 2.18 -10.93 20.11
N LEU A 97 2.68 -9.71 19.97
CA LEU A 97 1.91 -8.57 19.46
C LEU A 97 1.49 -8.78 18.00
N ASN A 98 2.38 -9.27 17.14
CA ASN A 98 2.03 -9.61 15.75
C ASN A 98 0.90 -10.66 15.68
N LYS A 99 0.97 -11.72 16.52
CA LYS A 99 -0.09 -12.73 16.60
C LYS A 99 -1.42 -12.11 17.08
N LYS A 100 -1.38 -11.22 18.08
CA LYS A 100 -2.57 -10.55 18.60
C LYS A 100 -3.22 -9.65 17.55
N ILE A 101 -2.42 -8.87 16.80
CA ILE A 101 -2.89 -8.03 15.69
C ILE A 101 -3.56 -8.90 14.62
N LYS A 102 -2.90 -9.97 14.19
CA LYS A 102 -3.46 -10.89 13.18
C LYS A 102 -4.80 -11.48 13.65
N LYS A 103 -4.84 -12.03 14.87
CA LYS A 103 -6.07 -12.60 15.43
C LYS A 103 -7.21 -11.58 15.50
N LEU A 104 -6.91 -10.33 15.84
CA LEU A 104 -7.92 -9.28 15.92
C LEU A 104 -8.42 -8.87 14.53
N ASN A 105 -7.53 -8.77 13.53
CA ASN A 105 -7.93 -8.54 12.14
C ASN A 105 -8.82 -9.67 11.63
N ASP A 106 -8.42 -10.93 11.81
CA ASP A 106 -9.20 -12.10 11.40
C ASP A 106 -10.60 -12.06 12.04
N LYS A 107 -10.68 -11.66 13.32
CA LYS A 107 -11.97 -11.49 14.02
C LYS A 107 -12.80 -10.35 13.41
N ILE A 108 -12.23 -9.18 13.18
CA ILE A 108 -12.93 -8.04 12.58
C ILE A 108 -13.46 -8.39 11.18
N GLU A 109 -12.65 -9.07 10.37
CA GLU A 109 -13.07 -9.55 9.04
C GLU A 109 -14.23 -10.54 9.14
N THR A 110 -14.15 -11.48 10.08
CA THR A 110 -15.23 -12.47 10.33
C THR A 110 -16.51 -11.79 10.83
N ASP A 111 -16.40 -10.86 11.77
CA ASP A 111 -17.53 -10.12 12.33
C ASP A 111 -18.19 -9.24 11.25
N ASN A 112 -17.38 -8.56 10.43
CA ASN A 112 -17.87 -7.79 9.28
C ASN A 112 -18.55 -8.69 8.25
N TYR A 113 -17.96 -9.84 7.92
CA TYR A 113 -18.57 -10.79 6.99
C TYR A 113 -19.91 -11.32 7.52
N THR A 114 -19.96 -11.70 8.80
CA THR A 114 -21.19 -12.15 9.46
C THR A 114 -22.26 -11.06 9.43
N LYS A 115 -21.88 -9.82 9.75
CA LYS A 115 -22.77 -8.66 9.67
C LYS A 115 -23.28 -8.44 8.25
N THR A 116 -22.41 -8.51 7.24
CA THR A 116 -22.87 -8.39 5.85
C THR A 116 -23.86 -9.49 5.49
N LEU A 117 -23.67 -10.71 5.99
CA LEU A 117 -24.61 -11.81 5.76
C LEU A 117 -25.97 -11.60 6.43
N THR A 118 -26.00 -11.04 7.64
CA THR A 118 -27.26 -10.75 8.35
C THR A 118 -28.01 -9.57 7.76
N ASP A 119 -27.28 -8.59 7.21
CA ASP A 119 -27.85 -7.34 6.69
C ASP A 119 -28.30 -7.46 5.22
N ILE A 120 -28.05 -8.59 4.55
CA ILE A 120 -28.47 -8.82 3.17
C ILE A 120 -29.98 -9.01 3.10
N ASN A 121 -30.62 -8.22 2.25
CA ASN A 121 -32.04 -8.28 1.92
C ASN A 121 -32.23 -8.51 0.42
N THR A 122 -33.33 -9.15 0.05
CA THR A 122 -33.72 -9.37 -1.35
C THR A 122 -34.36 -8.15 -1.99
N ASP A 123 -35.00 -7.28 -1.20
CA ASP A 123 -35.80 -6.16 -1.72
C ASP A 123 -34.94 -4.94 -2.09
N ASP A 124 -33.88 -4.67 -1.33
CA ASP A 124 -33.02 -3.48 -1.47
C ASP A 124 -31.86 -3.68 -2.47
N GLY A 125 -31.83 -4.81 -3.18
CA GLY A 125 -30.77 -5.15 -4.14
C GLY A 125 -29.39 -5.48 -3.53
N THR A 126 -29.25 -5.44 -2.21
CA THR A 126 -28.00 -5.76 -1.48
C THR A 126 -27.57 -7.21 -1.71
N PHE A 127 -28.52 -8.14 -1.78
CA PHE A 127 -28.28 -9.53 -2.18
C PHE A 127 -27.58 -9.65 -3.54
N TRP A 128 -27.99 -8.86 -4.53
CA TRP A 128 -27.40 -8.92 -5.86
C TRP A 128 -25.97 -8.37 -5.88
N ASN A 129 -25.72 -7.28 -5.16
CA ASN A 129 -24.37 -6.73 -5.01
C ASN A 129 -23.42 -7.72 -4.32
N PHE A 130 -23.91 -8.45 -3.30
CA PHE A 130 -23.13 -9.48 -2.62
C PHE A 130 -22.86 -10.69 -3.52
N THR A 131 -23.84 -11.13 -4.32
CA THR A 131 -23.71 -12.32 -5.17
C THR A 131 -22.95 -12.08 -6.47
N GLN A 132 -22.90 -10.84 -6.95
CA GLN A 132 -22.31 -10.46 -8.24
C GLN A 132 -20.83 -10.89 -8.40
N PRO A 133 -19.92 -10.74 -7.42
CA PRO A 133 -18.55 -11.22 -7.52
C PRO A 133 -18.45 -12.74 -7.72
N PHE A 134 -19.34 -13.53 -7.12
CA PHE A 134 -19.33 -14.99 -7.25
C PHE A 134 -19.74 -15.45 -8.66
N LYS A 135 -20.53 -14.64 -9.38
CA LYS A 135 -20.94 -14.90 -10.77
C LYS A 135 -19.89 -14.51 -11.80
N ARG A 136 -18.81 -13.82 -11.40
CA ARG A 136 -17.76 -13.42 -12.35
C ARG A 136 -17.04 -14.66 -12.88
N LYS A 137 -17.01 -14.82 -14.20
CA LYS A 137 -16.22 -15.88 -14.84
C LYS A 137 -14.76 -15.68 -14.44
N LYS A 138 -14.14 -16.74 -13.91
CA LYS A 138 -12.69 -16.74 -13.68
C LYS A 138 -12.01 -16.44 -15.01
N HIS A 139 -10.97 -15.60 -15.00
CA HIS A 139 -10.19 -15.36 -16.21
C HIS A 139 -9.74 -16.70 -16.78
N THR A 140 -10.13 -16.99 -18.02
CA THR A 140 -9.65 -18.17 -18.73
C THR A 140 -8.15 -18.02 -18.86
N ILE A 141 -7.39 -18.88 -18.19
CA ILE A 141 -5.94 -18.93 -18.36
C ILE A 141 -5.71 -19.23 -19.85
N PRO A 142 -5.03 -18.35 -20.60
CA PRO A 142 -4.81 -18.58 -22.01
C PRO A 142 -4.04 -19.87 -22.20
N THR A 143 -4.42 -20.66 -23.21
CA THR A 143 -3.71 -21.88 -23.56
C THR A 143 -2.25 -21.56 -23.85
N LEU A 144 -1.35 -22.38 -23.33
CA LEU A 144 0.08 -22.19 -23.52
C LEU A 144 0.43 -22.42 -24.99
N LEU A 145 0.74 -21.33 -25.72
CA LEU A 145 1.09 -21.39 -27.13
C LEU A 145 2.57 -21.73 -27.29
N GLY A 146 2.83 -22.83 -28.00
CA GLY A 146 4.14 -23.20 -28.53
C GLY A 146 4.48 -22.40 -29.80
N PRO A 147 5.66 -22.65 -30.40
CA PRO A 147 6.10 -21.97 -31.62
C PRO A 147 5.17 -22.15 -32.83
N THR A 148 4.45 -23.28 -32.89
CA THR A 148 3.62 -23.67 -34.05
C THR A 148 2.17 -24.01 -33.68
N SER A 149 1.89 -24.39 -32.43
CA SER A 149 0.54 -24.76 -31.96
C SER A 149 0.47 -24.75 -30.42
N ILE A 150 -0.66 -25.16 -29.83
CA ILE A 150 -0.81 -25.30 -28.37
C ILE A 150 0.21 -26.32 -27.86
N ALA A 151 1.01 -25.94 -26.87
CA ALA A 151 2.07 -26.78 -26.32
C ALA A 151 1.50 -27.99 -25.59
N GLN A 152 1.63 -29.17 -26.19
CA GLN A 152 1.02 -30.40 -25.68
C GLN A 152 2.06 -31.27 -24.95
N THR A 153 3.30 -31.29 -25.45
CA THR A 153 4.37 -32.12 -24.88
C THR A 153 5.09 -31.44 -23.71
N ASN A 154 5.63 -32.22 -22.78
CA ASN A 154 6.35 -31.69 -21.61
C ASN A 154 7.60 -30.89 -22.02
N ILE A 155 8.22 -31.24 -23.15
CA ILE A 155 9.41 -30.56 -23.69
C ILE A 155 9.03 -29.17 -24.20
N GLU A 156 7.97 -29.05 -25.00
CA GLU A 156 7.45 -27.75 -25.46
C GLU A 156 7.09 -26.85 -24.27
N LYS A 157 6.39 -27.41 -23.27
CA LYS A 157 6.02 -26.70 -22.03
C LYS A 157 7.23 -26.23 -21.23
N ALA A 158 8.36 -26.94 -21.27
CA ALA A 158 9.58 -26.59 -20.55
C ALA A 158 10.42 -25.49 -21.23
N VAL A 159 10.26 -25.31 -22.54
CA VAL A 159 11.01 -24.30 -23.32
C VAL A 159 10.32 -22.93 -23.28
N LEU A 160 8.98 -22.90 -23.16
CA LEU A 160 8.20 -21.67 -23.15
C LEU A 160 8.45 -20.68 -22.00
N PRO A 161 8.74 -21.12 -20.76
CA PRO A 161 9.09 -20.22 -19.67
C PRO A 161 10.34 -19.38 -19.95
N LYS A 162 11.28 -19.88 -20.76
CA LYS A 162 12.48 -19.13 -21.18
C LYS A 162 12.14 -18.04 -22.20
N ALA A 163 11.21 -18.32 -23.12
CA ALA A 163 10.76 -17.35 -24.13
C ALA A 163 9.86 -16.25 -23.53
N LEU A 164 8.95 -16.60 -22.62
CA LEU A 164 8.05 -15.63 -21.95
C LEU A 164 8.81 -14.61 -21.10
N LYS A 165 9.91 -15.04 -20.45
CA LYS A 165 10.73 -14.19 -19.56
C LYS A 165 11.46 -13.07 -20.29
N ASN A 166 11.71 -13.24 -21.59
CA ASN A 166 12.35 -12.23 -22.41
C ASN A 166 11.36 -11.14 -22.87
N ASN A 167 10.06 -11.43 -22.84
CA ASN A 167 9.00 -10.56 -23.37
C ASN A 167 8.16 -9.91 -22.25
N SER A 168 8.18 -10.47 -21.04
CA SER A 168 7.53 -9.86 -19.88
C SER A 168 8.48 -8.88 -19.19
N ASN A 169 8.14 -7.59 -19.18
CA ASN A 169 8.76 -6.56 -18.32
C ASN A 169 8.43 -6.81 -16.83
N LEU A 170 8.76 -7.99 -16.29
CA LEU A 170 8.60 -8.29 -14.86
C LEU A 170 9.85 -7.82 -14.12
N THR A 171 9.85 -6.54 -13.77
CA THR A 171 10.97 -5.85 -13.12
C THR A 171 10.99 -6.06 -11.60
N THR A 172 12.22 -6.28 -11.11
CA THR A 172 12.82 -5.81 -9.84
C THR A 172 12.61 -6.52 -8.49
N SER A 173 11.55 -7.28 -8.20
CA SER A 173 11.40 -7.84 -6.82
C SER A 173 12.30 -9.07 -6.53
N THR A 174 12.38 -10.01 -7.47
CA THR A 174 13.07 -11.31 -7.28
C THR A 174 14.60 -11.20 -7.15
N THR A 175 15.19 -10.16 -7.75
CA THR A 175 16.65 -9.95 -7.74
C THR A 175 17.15 -9.55 -6.34
N MET A 176 16.33 -8.82 -5.57
CA MET A 176 16.68 -8.37 -4.21
C MET A 176 16.78 -9.56 -3.24
N THR A 177 15.87 -10.53 -3.36
CA THR A 177 15.82 -11.75 -2.55
C THR A 177 17.01 -12.68 -2.79
N ARG A 178 17.45 -12.86 -4.04
CA ARG A 178 18.65 -13.68 -4.34
C ARG A 178 19.93 -13.05 -3.79
N LYS A 179 20.07 -11.72 -3.90
CA LYS A 179 21.25 -11.00 -3.41
C LYS A 179 21.34 -10.99 -1.88
N LEU A 180 20.20 -11.03 -1.18
CA LEU A 180 20.13 -11.19 0.26
C LEU A 180 20.49 -12.61 0.70
N LEU A 181 19.98 -13.64 0.01
CA LEU A 181 20.29 -15.05 0.30
C LEU A 181 21.77 -15.39 0.08
N SER A 182 22.41 -14.88 -0.98
CA SER A 182 23.85 -15.08 -1.20
C SER A 182 24.71 -14.39 -0.15
N ARG A 183 24.30 -13.20 0.31
CA ARG A 183 24.98 -12.48 1.40
C ARG A 183 24.86 -13.19 2.75
N THR A 184 23.73 -13.85 3.03
CA THR A 184 23.56 -14.62 4.28
C THR A 184 24.37 -15.90 4.29
N LEU A 185 24.50 -16.59 3.15
CA LEU A 185 25.31 -17.81 3.05
C LEU A 185 26.81 -17.51 3.18
N SER A 186 27.28 -16.39 2.63
CA SER A 186 28.69 -15.97 2.74
C SER A 186 29.09 -15.49 4.14
N ARG A 187 28.14 -15.12 5.02
CA ARG A 187 28.43 -14.71 6.41
C ARG A 187 28.51 -15.86 7.40
N ASN A 188 27.96 -17.04 7.05
CA ASN A 188 27.80 -18.15 7.99
C ASN A 188 28.87 -19.24 7.84
N SER A 189 29.85 -19.10 6.93
CA SER A 189 31.02 -19.97 6.89
C SER A 189 32.03 -19.56 7.97
N LEU A 190 31.78 -19.95 9.22
CA LEU A 190 32.80 -19.99 10.26
C LEU A 190 33.80 -21.10 9.88
N THR A 191 35.06 -20.73 9.71
CA THR A 191 36.19 -21.64 9.58
C THR A 191 36.26 -22.54 10.83
N PRO A 192 36.46 -23.86 10.69
CA PRO A 192 36.60 -24.73 11.85
C PRO A 192 37.92 -24.43 12.58
N LEU A 193 37.86 -24.27 13.90
CA LEU A 193 39.04 -24.16 14.78
C LEU A 193 39.82 -25.48 14.79
N PRO A 194 41.16 -25.46 14.87
CA PRO A 194 41.96 -26.68 14.89
C PRO A 194 41.82 -27.41 16.23
N ILE A 195 41.69 -28.74 16.16
CA ILE A 195 41.59 -29.63 17.31
C ILE A 195 42.98 -29.77 17.96
N PRO A 196 43.13 -29.59 19.29
CA PRO A 196 44.40 -29.84 19.96
C PRO A 196 44.62 -31.35 20.12
N THR A 197 45.75 -31.84 19.63
CA THR A 197 46.21 -33.22 19.81
C THR A 197 46.61 -33.43 21.27
N GLN A 198 45.85 -34.23 22.03
CA GLN A 198 46.34 -34.77 23.31
C GLN A 198 47.22 -35.99 23.02
N THR A 199 48.52 -35.84 23.21
CA THR A 199 49.47 -36.95 23.37
C THR A 199 49.49 -37.37 24.83
N SER A 200 48.92 -38.54 25.15
CA SER A 200 49.15 -39.22 26.42
C SER A 200 50.34 -40.18 26.28
N PRO A 201 51.31 -40.22 27.22
CA PRO A 201 52.37 -41.23 27.19
C PRO A 201 51.89 -42.54 27.82
N LEU A 202 52.32 -43.67 27.24
CA LEU A 202 52.11 -45.03 27.75
C LEU A 202 52.94 -45.27 29.03
N PRO A 203 52.45 -45.98 30.06
CA PRO A 203 53.29 -46.39 31.18
C PRO A 203 54.06 -47.67 30.83
N THR A 204 55.38 -47.60 30.90
CA THR A 204 56.27 -48.76 30.89
C THR A 204 56.06 -49.57 32.18
N MET A 205 55.67 -50.83 32.04
CA MET A 205 55.74 -51.79 33.14
C MET A 205 57.21 -52.16 33.38
N MET A 206 57.65 -52.01 34.62
CA MET A 206 58.90 -52.61 35.10
C MET A 206 58.55 -53.80 35.99
N ASN A 207 59.27 -54.89 35.75
CA ASN A 207 59.23 -56.18 36.43
C ASN A 207 59.57 -56.07 37.92
#